data_AF-A0A7R8NER4-F1
#
_entry.id   AF-A0A7R8NER4-F1
#
_cell.length_a   1.000
_cell.length_b   1.000
_cell.length_c   1.000
_cell.angle_alpha   90.00
_cell.angle_beta   90.00
_cell.angle_gamma   90.00
#
_symmetry.space_group_name_H-M   'P 1'
#
loop_
_entity.id
_entity.type
_entity.pdbx_description
1 polymer ?
#
loop_
_entity_poly.entity_id
_entity_poly.type
_entity_poly.pdbx_seq_one_letter_code
_entity_poly.pdbx_strand_id
1 'polypeptide(L)'
;MVRRGPEGYPQDMSTGNPDPDPRDTPGLEPGGSVPPGETPPAEGSTSEAGPRHAPPRGWATAPLIAIVTVAVLVAAFFLFYALLL
;
A
#
# COMPACT_ATOMS: atom_id res chain seq x y z
N MET A 1 8.46 -51.55 13.71
CA MET A 1 8.77 -50.88 12.42
C MET A 1 7.52 -50.91 11.56
N VAL A 2 7.30 -49.83 10.82
CA VAL A 2 6.01 -49.29 10.35
C VAL A 2 5.62 -49.83 8.97
N ARG A 3 4.32 -49.69 8.63
CA ARG A 3 3.67 -49.54 7.29
C ARG A 3 2.94 -50.81 6.83
N ARG A 4 1.62 -50.80 6.59
CA ARG A 4 0.87 -50.00 5.59
C ARG A 4 -0.63 -50.00 5.95
N GLY A 5 -1.31 -48.84 5.85
CA GLY A 5 -2.66 -48.58 6.36
C GLY A 5 -3.82 -49.07 5.47
N PRO A 6 -5.08 -48.93 5.94
CA PRO A 6 -6.26 -49.40 5.22
C PRO A 6 -6.69 -48.40 4.14
N GLU A 7 -6.97 -48.92 2.95
CA GLU A 7 -7.50 -48.21 1.79
C GLU A 7 -9.00 -47.90 1.96
N GLY A 8 -9.39 -46.70 1.53
CA GLY A 8 -10.66 -46.50 0.84
C GLY A 8 -11.83 -45.94 1.64
N TYR A 9 -11.74 -44.71 2.14
CA TYR A 9 -12.95 -43.91 2.33
C TYR A 9 -13.40 -43.38 0.95
N PRO A 10 -14.62 -43.71 0.48
CA PRO A 10 -15.17 -43.09 -0.72
C PRO A 10 -15.40 -41.60 -0.46
N GLN A 11 -14.96 -40.79 -1.43
CA GLN A 11 -15.08 -39.34 -1.47
C GLN A 11 -16.56 -38.95 -1.42
N ASP A 12 -17.02 -38.40 -0.29
CA ASP A 12 -18.10 -37.43 -0.34
C ASP A 12 -17.43 -36.06 -0.26
N MET A 13 -17.05 -35.55 -1.44
CA MET A 13 -16.77 -34.15 -1.66
C MET A 13 -18.08 -33.36 -1.49
N SER A 14 -18.62 -33.35 -0.28
CA SER A 14 -19.44 -32.22 0.16
C SER A 14 -18.45 -31.07 0.28
N THR A 15 -18.32 -30.38 -0.85
CA THR A 15 -17.99 -28.96 -0.98
C THR A 15 -18.48 -28.28 0.29
N GLY A 16 -17.61 -28.24 1.31
CA GLY A 16 -17.88 -27.51 2.52
C GLY A 16 -18.07 -26.11 2.04
N ASN A 17 -19.30 -25.60 2.13
CA ASN A 17 -19.59 -24.24 1.77
C ASN A 17 -18.48 -23.39 2.38
N PRO A 18 -17.60 -22.77 1.56
CA PRO A 18 -16.46 -22.02 2.09
C PRO A 18 -16.94 -20.73 2.75
N ASP A 19 -18.23 -20.42 2.60
CA ASP A 19 -18.89 -19.34 3.28
C ASP A 19 -18.87 -19.61 4.79
N PRO A 20 -18.24 -18.73 5.57
CA PRO A 20 -18.17 -18.90 7.01
C PRO A 20 -19.56 -18.88 7.66
N ASP A 21 -19.72 -19.57 8.79
CA ASP A 21 -20.98 -19.58 9.54
C ASP A 21 -21.32 -18.12 9.94
N PRO A 22 -22.49 -17.58 9.54
CA PRO A 22 -22.88 -16.21 9.87
C PRO A 22 -22.96 -15.94 11.38
N ARG A 23 -23.12 -16.97 12.20
CA ARG A 23 -23.14 -16.85 13.68
C ARG A 23 -21.74 -16.67 14.27
N ASP A 24 -20.72 -17.03 13.49
CA ASP A 24 -19.31 -17.04 13.89
C ASP A 24 -18.46 -16.07 13.04
N THR A 25 -19.09 -15.32 12.12
CA THR A 25 -18.44 -14.26 11.34
C THR A 25 -19.06 -12.88 11.59
N PRO A 26 -18.28 -11.92 12.12
CA PRO A 26 -18.75 -10.55 12.30
C PRO A 26 -19.22 -9.93 10.97
N GLY A 27 -20.42 -9.36 10.95
CA GLY A 27 -20.92 -8.55 9.83
C GLY A 27 -21.72 -9.28 8.74
N LEU A 28 -22.12 -10.54 8.97
CA LEU A 28 -22.97 -11.31 8.04
C LEU A 28 -24.47 -11.35 8.42
N GLU A 29 -24.95 -10.52 9.36
CA GLU A 29 -26.39 -10.27 9.48
C GLU A 29 -26.95 -9.79 8.12
N PRO A 30 -28.19 -10.16 7.72
CA PRO A 30 -28.82 -9.73 6.45
C PRO A 30 -28.91 -8.20 6.22
N GLY A 31 -28.47 -7.38 7.19
CA GLY A 31 -28.35 -5.93 7.11
C GLY A 31 -26.92 -5.37 7.01
N GLY A 32 -25.88 -6.21 6.95
CA GLY A 32 -24.50 -5.83 6.58
C GLY A 32 -23.89 -4.67 7.38
N SER A 33 -24.21 -4.54 8.66
CA SER A 33 -23.70 -3.46 9.51
C SER A 33 -22.65 -4.01 10.47
N VAL A 34 -21.38 -3.81 10.13
CA VAL A 34 -20.30 -3.95 11.10
C VAL A 34 -20.44 -2.81 12.12
N PRO A 35 -20.38 -3.06 13.45
CA PRO A 35 -20.47 -2.01 14.44
C PRO A 35 -19.50 -0.85 14.13
N PRO A 36 -19.93 0.42 14.25
CA PRO A 36 -19.03 1.56 14.09
C PRO A 36 -17.86 1.44 15.07
N GLY A 37 -16.67 1.11 14.55
CA GLY A 37 -15.46 0.81 15.34
C GLY A 37 -14.70 -0.45 14.91
N GLU A 38 -15.32 -1.37 14.17
CA GLU A 38 -14.66 -2.57 13.60
C GLU A 38 -13.99 -2.30 12.24
N THR A 39 -14.31 -1.18 11.59
CA THR A 39 -13.45 -0.60 10.56
C THR A 39 -12.35 0.19 11.28
N PRO A 40 -11.06 -0.03 10.96
CA PRO A 40 -9.99 0.83 11.45
C PRO A 40 -10.43 2.31 11.29
N PRO A 41 -10.20 3.16 12.31
CA PRO A 41 -10.60 4.57 12.25
C PRO A 41 -10.10 5.11 10.92
N ALA A 42 -11.03 5.68 10.12
CA ALA A 42 -10.78 6.16 8.76
C ALA A 42 -9.36 6.67 8.69
N GLU A 43 -8.48 5.86 8.10
CA GLU A 43 -7.05 6.08 8.12
C GLU A 43 -6.87 7.46 7.51
N GLY A 44 -6.64 8.46 8.36
CA GLY A 44 -6.41 9.82 7.91
C GLY A 44 -5.12 9.74 7.14
N SER A 45 -5.22 9.51 5.82
CA SER A 45 -4.21 8.88 4.97
C SER A 45 -2.89 9.67 4.86
N THR A 46 -2.74 10.73 5.64
CA THR A 46 -1.64 11.69 5.57
C THR A 46 -1.40 12.45 6.88
N SER A 47 -2.21 12.29 7.94
CA SER A 47 -2.13 13.22 9.08
C SER A 47 -0.90 12.98 9.98
N GLU A 48 -0.32 11.78 9.93
CA GLU A 48 0.92 11.41 10.64
C GLU A 48 2.06 11.03 9.66
N ALA A 49 2.03 11.56 8.44
CA ALA A 49 3.11 11.35 7.45
C ALA A 49 4.22 12.42 7.55
N GLY A 50 4.20 13.26 8.59
CA GLY A 50 5.22 14.27 8.83
C GLY A 50 6.49 13.66 9.44
N PRO A 51 7.69 14.20 9.16
CA PRO A 51 8.92 13.74 9.78
C PRO A 51 8.82 13.79 11.31
N ARG A 52 8.99 12.65 12.00
CA ARG A 52 9.08 12.58 13.48
C ARG A 52 10.23 13.42 14.03
N HIS A 53 11.18 13.79 13.17
CA HIS A 53 12.36 14.61 13.49
C HIS A 53 12.45 15.73 12.44
N ALA A 54 12.68 16.96 12.89
CA ALA A 54 12.92 18.07 11.99
C ALA A 54 14.19 17.79 11.16
N PRO A 55 14.14 17.84 9.81
CA PRO A 55 15.33 17.67 9.02
C PRO A 55 16.37 18.74 9.40
N PRO A 56 17.67 18.40 9.40
CA PRO A 56 18.71 19.35 9.73
C PRO A 56 18.62 20.56 8.80
N ARG A 57 18.81 21.75 9.37
CA ARG A 57 18.75 23.01 8.63
C ARG A 57 19.73 22.96 7.46
N GLY A 58 19.26 23.26 6.24
CA GLY A 58 20.07 23.25 5.02
C GLY A 58 19.94 22.00 4.14
N TRP A 59 19.16 20.98 4.52
CA TRP A 59 18.93 19.81 3.65
C TRP A 59 18.36 20.19 2.27
N ALA A 60 17.51 21.22 2.21
CA ALA A 60 16.93 21.69 0.94
C ALA A 60 17.93 22.44 0.04
N THR A 61 19.06 22.92 0.58
CA THR A 61 19.99 23.78 -0.15
C THR A 61 20.74 23.03 -1.25
N ALA A 62 21.28 21.86 -0.94
CA ALA A 62 22.00 21.04 -1.92
C ALA A 62 21.14 20.62 -3.14
N PRO A 63 19.92 20.05 -2.97
CA PRO A 63 19.07 19.72 -4.11
C PRO A 63 18.60 20.97 -4.85
N LEU A 64 18.34 22.09 -4.17
CA LEU A 64 17.97 23.34 -4.82
C LEU A 64 19.08 23.85 -5.75
N ILE A 65 20.34 23.85 -5.28
CA ILE A 65 21.49 24.25 -6.09
C ILE A 65 21.63 23.34 -7.32
N ALA A 66 21.47 22.03 -7.14
CA ALA A 66 21.54 21.08 -8.25
C ALA A 66 20.47 21.35 -9.31
N ILE A 67 19.22 21.57 -8.90
CA ILE A 67 18.10 21.87 -9.81
C ILE A 67 18.36 23.19 -10.55
N VAL A 68 18.75 24.25 -9.85
CA VAL A 68 19.04 25.56 -10.46
C VAL A 68 20.18 25.44 -11.47
N THR A 69 21.24 24.70 -11.13
CA THR A 69 22.38 24.48 -12.03
C THR A 69 21.94 23.79 -13.33
N VAL A 70 21.19 22.69 -13.21
CA VAL A 70 20.67 21.97 -14.39
C VAL A 70 19.74 22.84 -15.21
N ALA A 71 18.84 23.58 -14.58
CA ALA A 71 17.93 24.49 -15.27
C ALA A 71 18.68 25.57 -16.07
N VAL A 72 19.74 26.17 -15.49
CA VAL A 72 20.58 27.16 -16.18
C VAL A 72 21.31 26.53 -17.38
N LEU A 73 21.86 25.33 -17.23
CA LEU A 73 22.53 24.63 -18.33
C LEU A 73 21.58 24.33 -19.49
N VAL A 74 20.37 23.87 -19.18
CA VAL A 74 19.32 23.61 -20.18
C VAL A 74 18.90 24.90 -20.87
N ALA A 75 18.64 25.97 -20.10
CA ALA A 75 18.28 27.28 -20.65
C ALA A 75 19.39 27.85 -21.55
N ALA A 76 20.64 27.75 -21.13
CA ALA A 76 21.79 28.16 -21.93
C ALA A 76 21.87 27.36 -23.23
N PHE A 77 21.72 26.03 -23.18
CA PHE A 77 21.70 25.18 -24.38
C PHE A 77 20.64 25.65 -25.38
N PHE A 78 19.41 25.89 -24.95
CA PHE A 78 18.34 26.38 -25.84
C PHE A 78 18.63 27.78 -26.39
N LEU A 79 19.21 28.65 -25.56
CA LEU A 79 19.59 29.99 -25.99
C LEU A 79 20.69 29.94 -27.06
N PHE A 80 21.73 29.12 -26.87
CA PHE A 80 22.74 28.89 -27.90
C PHE A 80 22.15 28.27 -29.16
N TYR A 81 21.30 27.25 -29.02
CA TYR A 81 20.64 26.60 -30.15
C TYR A 81 19.81 27.60 -30.96
N ALA A 82 19.00 28.43 -30.32
CA ALA A 82 18.16 29.43 -30.97
C ALA A 82 18.95 30.58 -31.63
N LEU A 83 20.19 30.83 -31.20
CA LEU A 83 21.05 31.84 -31.80
C LEU A 83 21.91 31.28 -32.95
N LEU A 84 22.24 29.98 -32.92
CA LEU A 84 23.14 29.32 -33.87
C LEU A 84 22.41 28.63 -35.03
N LEU A 85 21.14 28.27 -34.85
CA LEU A 85 20.28 27.67 -35.88
C LEU A 85 19.25 28.69 -36.37
#